data_AF-A8NTB5-F1
#
_entry.id   AF-A8NTB5-F1
#
_cell.length_a   1.000
_cell.length_b   1.000
_cell.length_c   1.000
_cell.angle_alpha   90.00
_cell.angle_beta   90.00
_cell.angle_gamma   90.00
#
_symmetry.space_group_name_H-M   'P 1'
#
loop_
_entity.id
_entity.type
_entity.pdbx_description
1 polymer ?
#
loop_
_entity_poly.entity_id
_entity_poly.type
_entity_poly.pdbx_seq_one_letter_code
_entity_poly.pdbx_strand_id
1 'polypeptide(L)'
;MATTVEINDAMFCEPHLREVCSDCSYDGREENDSFFGLDPMDRDEIDSPAVTKNKDGIYQCKKHGSAGKHNITFIAHSAIYNTRHKPECKQCFNWKKQITRARTEAKKAGRN
;
A
#
# COMPACT_ATOMS: atom_id res chain seq x y z
N MET A 1 13.13 17.09 4.49
CA MET A 1 13.29 15.97 3.54
C MET A 1 12.33 14.88 3.97
N ALA A 2 11.26 14.62 3.21
CA ALA A 2 10.32 13.55 3.55
C ALA A 2 11.00 12.20 3.28
N THR A 3 11.11 11.34 4.28
CA THR A 3 11.49 9.94 4.06
C THR A 3 10.24 9.16 3.68
N THR A 4 10.34 8.30 2.67
CA THR A 4 9.22 7.51 2.16
C THR A 4 9.35 6.06 2.58
N VAL A 5 8.22 5.42 2.85
CA VAL A 5 8.12 4.01 3.23
C VAL A 5 7.13 3.29 2.34
N GLU A 6 7.49 2.09 1.90
CA GLU A 6 6.58 1.18 1.19
C GLU A 6 5.85 0.28 2.21
N ILE A 7 4.52 0.35 2.23
CA ILE A 7 3.65 -0.48 3.07
C ILE A 7 2.61 -1.16 2.19
N ASN A 8 2.70 -2.49 2.07
CA ASN A 8 1.76 -3.32 1.30
C ASN A 8 1.53 -2.78 -0.13
N ASP A 9 2.64 -2.54 -0.83
CA ASP A 9 2.68 -2.12 -2.24
C ASP A 9 2.19 -0.68 -2.50
N ALA A 10 2.09 0.16 -1.47
CA ALA A 10 1.85 1.61 -1.60
C ALA A 10 2.88 2.41 -0.78
N MET A 11 3.20 3.60 -1.25
CA MET A 11 4.17 4.55 -0.73
C MET A 11 3.50 5.57 0.19
N PHE A 12 4.11 5.80 1.35
CA PHE A 12 3.67 6.76 2.35
C PHE A 12 4.87 7.58 2.83
N CYS A 13 4.61 8.72 3.46
CA CYS A 13 5.63 9.36 4.28
C CYS A 13 5.91 8.49 5.53
N GLU A 14 7.18 8.24 5.85
CA GLU A 14 7.60 7.44 7.01
C GLU A 14 7.13 7.99 8.37
N PRO A 15 7.16 9.31 8.64
CA PRO A 15 6.81 9.82 9.98
C PRO A 15 5.30 9.81 10.27
N HIS A 16 4.45 10.01 9.25
CA HIS A 16 3.00 10.17 9.45
C HIS A 16 2.17 9.07 8.79
N LEU A 17 2.79 8.23 7.96
CA LEU A 17 2.13 7.14 7.23
C LEU A 17 0.93 7.64 6.43
N ARG A 18 1.06 8.79 5.78
CA ARG A 18 0.04 9.33 4.86
C ARG A 18 0.57 9.36 3.45
N GLU A 19 -0.32 9.07 2.51
CA GLU A 19 -0.03 9.18 1.09
C GLU A 19 0.10 10.65 0.70
N VAL A 20 -0.86 11.47 1.11
CA VAL A 20 -0.76 12.93 1.03
C VAL A 20 -0.54 13.45 2.44
N CYS A 21 0.59 14.11 2.65
CA CYS A 21 1.00 14.63 3.94
C CYS A 21 1.34 16.11 3.84
N SER A 22 0.46 16.96 4.35
CA SER A 22 0.69 18.41 4.46
C SER A 22 1.92 18.73 5.29
N ASP A 23 2.15 17.98 6.38
CA ASP A 23 3.23 18.22 7.34
C ASP A 23 4.62 17.93 6.74
N CYS A 24 4.69 16.95 5.83
CA CYS A 24 5.91 16.61 5.10
C CYS A 24 5.97 17.24 3.71
N SER A 25 4.91 17.92 3.26
CA SER A 25 4.72 18.33 1.86
C SER A 25 5.01 17.17 0.89
N TYR A 26 4.48 15.99 1.21
CA TYR A 26 4.64 14.76 0.43
C TYR A 26 3.30 14.41 -0.23
N ASP A 27 3.33 14.12 -1.51
CA ASP A 27 2.18 13.61 -2.27
C ASP A 27 2.63 12.38 -3.04
N GLY A 28 2.31 11.21 -2.51
CA GLY A 28 2.69 9.92 -3.08
C GLY A 28 1.72 9.36 -4.13
N ARG A 29 0.69 10.13 -4.52
CA ARG A 29 -0.35 9.66 -5.45
C ARG A 29 0.25 9.29 -6.80
N GLU A 30 1.18 10.08 -7.30
CA GLU A 30 1.84 9.83 -8.59
C GLU A 30 2.66 8.54 -8.56
N GLU A 31 3.49 8.32 -7.53
CA GLU A 31 4.29 7.11 -7.40
C GLU A 31 3.42 5.87 -7.21
N ASN A 32 2.34 5.98 -6.44
CA ASN A 32 1.42 4.88 -6.20
C ASN A 32 0.61 4.53 -7.45
N ASP A 33 0.07 5.52 -8.14
CA ASP A 33 -0.69 5.30 -9.37
C ASP A 33 0.21 4.74 -10.49
N SER A 34 1.45 5.25 -10.61
CA SER A 34 2.46 4.74 -11.54
C SER A 34 2.83 3.28 -11.25
N PHE A 35 3.05 2.92 -9.98
CA PHE A 35 3.33 1.54 -9.58
C PHE A 35 2.18 0.58 -9.97
N PHE A 36 0.94 1.05 -10.00
CA PHE A 36 -0.22 0.28 -10.44
C PHE A 36 -0.51 0.39 -11.94
N GLY A 37 0.30 1.11 -12.71
CA GLY A 37 0.11 1.33 -14.13
C GLY A 37 -1.16 2.11 -14.46
N LEU A 38 -1.50 3.09 -13.62
CA LEU A 38 -2.66 3.96 -13.77
C LEU A 38 -2.19 5.37 -14.10
N ASP A 39 -2.97 6.09 -14.90
CA ASP A 39 -2.70 7.49 -15.18
C ASP A 39 -2.87 8.31 -13.88
N PRO A 40 -1.94 9.23 -13.57
CA PRO A 40 -2.04 10.10 -12.40
C PRO A 40 -3.35 10.90 -12.43
N MET A 41 -4.09 10.90 -11.33
CA MET A 41 -5.38 11.57 -11.29
C MET A 41 -5.81 12.01 -9.90
N ASP A 42 -6.84 12.86 -9.85
CA ASP A 42 -7.38 13.36 -8.60
C ASP A 42 -8.29 12.31 -7.95
N ARG A 43 -7.70 11.55 -7.02
CA ARG A 43 -8.36 10.54 -6.20
C ARG A 43 -8.26 10.91 -4.72
N ASP A 44 -9.19 10.39 -3.93
CA ASP A 44 -9.16 10.51 -2.47
C ASP A 44 -7.92 9.81 -1.89
N GLU A 45 -7.17 10.49 -1.03
CA GLU A 45 -5.98 9.95 -0.39
C GLU A 45 -6.23 8.57 0.26
N ILE A 46 -5.22 7.70 0.17
CA ILE A 46 -5.26 6.39 0.82
C ILE A 46 -4.73 6.49 2.24
N ASP A 47 -5.54 6.03 3.21
CA ASP A 47 -5.18 5.98 4.62
C ASP A 47 -4.35 4.74 4.97
N SER A 48 -3.09 4.93 5.38
CA SER A 48 -2.25 3.81 5.81
C SER A 48 -2.90 2.99 6.93
N PRO A 49 -2.83 1.65 6.87
CA PRO A 49 -3.43 0.83 7.91
C PRO A 49 -2.58 0.93 9.18
N ALA A 50 -3.14 0.60 10.34
CA ALA A 50 -2.43 0.62 11.61
C ALA A 50 -1.25 -0.39 11.66
N VAL A 51 -0.08 0.02 11.20
CA VAL A 51 1.12 -0.81 11.13
C VAL A 51 2.03 -0.61 12.35
N THR A 52 2.91 -1.56 12.57
CA THR A 52 3.94 -1.52 13.60
C THR A 52 5.28 -1.87 12.95
N LYS A 53 6.33 -1.11 13.28
CA LYS A 53 7.69 -1.33 12.79
C LYS A 53 8.36 -2.42 13.63
N ASN A 54 8.87 -3.48 13.00
CA ASN A 54 9.67 -4.49 13.67
C ASN A 54 11.12 -4.01 13.87
N LYS A 55 11.94 -4.77 14.62
CA LYS A 55 13.37 -4.49 14.86
C LYS A 55 14.19 -4.38 13.56
N ASP A 56 13.77 -5.08 12.50
CA ASP A 56 14.40 -5.03 11.18
C ASP A 56 13.96 -3.83 10.33
N GLY A 57 13.17 -2.91 10.90
CA GLY A 57 12.65 -1.74 10.19
C GLY A 57 11.46 -2.02 9.26
N ILE A 58 11.00 -3.27 9.20
CA ILE A 58 9.89 -3.70 8.34
C ILE A 58 8.54 -3.34 8.98
N TYR A 59 7.65 -2.69 8.23
CA TYR A 59 6.30 -2.36 8.65
C TYR A 59 5.35 -3.55 8.45
N GLN A 60 4.66 -3.93 9.53
CA GLN A 60 3.78 -5.10 9.54
C GLN A 60 2.47 -4.76 10.24
N CYS A 61 1.38 -5.45 9.87
CA CYS A 61 0.14 -5.29 10.62
C CYS A 61 0.32 -5.83 12.05
N LYS A 62 -0.31 -5.17 13.02
CA LYS A 62 -0.13 -5.47 14.46
C LYS A 62 -0.42 -6.93 14.82
N LYS A 63 -1.30 -7.61 14.07
CA LYS A 63 -1.66 -9.01 14.30
C LYS A 63 -0.75 -10.04 13.64
N HIS A 64 0.02 -9.65 12.62
CA HIS A 64 0.91 -10.56 11.88
C HIS A 64 2.34 -10.05 11.87
N GLY A 65 2.75 -9.37 12.96
CA GLY A 65 4.08 -8.82 13.22
C GLY A 65 5.22 -9.85 13.33
N SER A 66 5.01 -11.08 12.87
CA SER A 66 6.03 -12.12 12.78
C SER A 66 6.14 -12.55 11.33
N ALA A 67 7.27 -12.21 10.70
CA ALA A 67 7.72 -12.84 9.47
C ALA A 67 7.67 -14.36 9.65
N GLY A 68 6.76 -15.03 8.95
CA GLY A 68 6.45 -16.40 9.28
C GLY A 68 5.54 -17.08 8.29
N LYS A 69 6.17 -17.47 7.16
CA LYS A 69 5.74 -18.48 6.19
C LYS A 69 4.80 -17.96 5.11
N HIS A 70 5.36 -17.62 3.95
CA HIS A 70 5.00 -18.15 2.62
C HIS A 70 6.05 -17.67 1.60
N ASN A 71 7.24 -18.26 1.61
CA ASN A 71 8.04 -18.40 0.39
C ASN A 71 7.33 -19.47 -0.45
N ILE A 72 6.46 -19.06 -1.36
CA ILE A 72 6.06 -19.94 -2.45
C ILE A 72 6.24 -19.14 -3.74
N THR A 73 7.43 -19.27 -4.30
CA THR A 73 7.70 -19.07 -5.71
C THR A 73 6.75 -19.98 -6.50
N PHE A 74 5.64 -19.44 -6.99
CA PHE A 74 4.98 -20.02 -8.16
C PHE A 74 5.19 -19.10 -9.35
N ILE A 75 5.99 -19.60 -10.28
CA ILE A 75 6.12 -19.08 -11.64
C ILE A 75 4.78 -19.33 -12.32
N ALA A 76 3.95 -18.29 -12.43
CA ALA A 76 2.91 -18.18 -13.44
C ALA A 76 2.57 -16.70 -13.63
N HIS A 77 3.12 -16.13 -14.70
CA HIS A 77 2.75 -14.87 -15.37
C HIS A 77 2.35 -13.66 -14.49
N SER A 78 3.27 -12.69 -14.45
CA SER A 78 3.00 -11.24 -14.39
C SER A 78 2.14 -10.71 -13.24
N ALA A 79 2.29 -11.27 -12.04
CA ALA A 79 1.85 -10.57 -10.84
C ALA A 79 2.66 -11.04 -9.63
N ILE A 80 3.51 -10.14 -9.14
CA ILE A 80 4.09 -10.24 -7.80
C ILE A 80 2.93 -9.97 -6.83
N TYR A 81 2.13 -10.99 -6.52
CA TYR A 81 1.22 -10.92 -5.37
C TYR A 81 2.08 -11.13 -4.13
N ASN A 82 2.50 -10.03 -3.53
CA ASN A 82 3.11 -10.02 -2.22
C ASN A 82 2.17 -10.73 -1.24
N THR A 83 2.54 -11.92 -0.76
CA THR A 83 1.77 -12.71 0.22
C THR A 83 1.78 -12.08 1.62
N ARG A 84 1.82 -10.74 1.72
CA ARG A 84 1.72 -9.95 2.96
C ARG A 84 0.29 -9.86 3.53
N HIS A 85 -0.69 -10.47 2.87
CA HIS A 85 -2.10 -10.44 3.28
C HIS A 85 -2.59 -11.81 3.76
N LYS A 86 -2.94 -11.91 5.05
CA LYS A 86 -3.75 -13.03 5.56
C LYS A 86 -5.24 -12.70 5.35
N PRO A 87 -6.02 -13.51 4.59
CA PRO A 87 -7.42 -13.22 4.25
C PRO A 87 -8.36 -13.16 5.46
N GLU A 88 -7.99 -13.81 6.55
CA GLU A 88 -8.74 -13.77 7.81
C GLU A 88 -8.43 -12.51 8.64
N CYS A 89 -7.41 -11.75 8.26
CA CYS A 89 -7.08 -10.50 8.94
C CYS A 89 -8.00 -9.39 8.45
N LYS A 90 -8.96 -8.99 9.28
CA LYS A 90 -9.84 -7.84 9.00
C LYS A 90 -9.06 -6.58 8.62
N GLN A 91 -7.91 -6.31 9.25
CA GLN A 91 -7.10 -5.14 8.94
C GLN A 91 -6.45 -5.22 7.55
N CYS A 92 -5.79 -6.34 7.22
CA CYS A 92 -5.22 -6.54 5.89
C CYS A 92 -6.29 -6.57 4.80
N PHE A 93 -7.45 -7.16 5.09
CA PHE A 93 -8.58 -7.23 4.16
C PHE A 93 -9.17 -5.85 3.88
N ASN A 94 -9.42 -5.05 4.93
CA ASN A 94 -9.92 -3.69 4.79
C ASN A 94 -8.92 -2.81 4.03
N TRP A 95 -7.62 -2.98 4.28
CA TRP A 95 -6.56 -2.32 3.53
C TRP A 95 -6.63 -2.65 2.03
N LYS A 96 -6.66 -3.94 1.70
CA LYS A 96 -6.79 -4.41 0.31
C LYS A 96 -8.04 -3.85 -0.36
N LYS A 97 -9.14 -3.72 0.39
CA LYS A 97 -10.38 -3.13 -0.10
C LYS A 97 -10.22 -1.64 -0.41
N GLN A 98 -9.51 -0.87 0.41
CA GLN A 98 -9.21 0.54 0.14
C GLN A 98 -8.39 0.69 -1.14
N ILE A 99 -7.30 -0.05 -1.27
CA ILE A 99 -6.45 -0.06 -2.48
C ILE A 99 -7.27 -0.46 -3.73
N THR A 100 -8.12 -1.48 -3.61
CA THR A 100 -8.97 -1.92 -4.72
C THR A 100 -10.01 -0.86 -5.11
N ARG A 101 -10.56 -0.14 -4.13
CA ARG A 101 -11.50 0.97 -4.37
C ARG A 101 -10.80 2.13 -5.07
N ALA A 102 -9.66 2.57 -4.54
CA ALA A 102 -8.83 3.62 -5.16
C ALA A 102 -8.45 3.27 -6.60
N ARG A 103 -8.06 2.01 -6.87
CA ARG A 103 -7.80 1.51 -8.24
C ARG A 103 -9.04 1.51 -9.13
N THR A 104 -10.21 1.20 -8.58
CA THR A 104 -11.47 1.17 -9.34
C THR A 104 -11.93 2.57 -9.69
N GLU A 105 -11.85 3.49 -8.74
CA GLU A 105 -12.07 4.92 -8.95
C GLU A 105 -11.10 5.44 -10.01
N ALA A 106 -9.83 5.03 -9.92
CA ALA A 106 -8.82 5.43 -10.88
C ALA A 106 -9.12 4.95 -12.32
N LYS A 107 -9.46 3.67 -12.48
CA LYS A 107 -9.89 3.11 -13.77
C LYS A 107 -11.19 3.72 -14.31
N LYS A 108 -12.07 4.24 -13.46
CA LYS A 108 -13.32 4.88 -13.92
C LYS A 108 -13.06 6.26 -14.47
N ALA A 109 -12.21 7.05 -13.81
CA ALA A 109 -11.90 8.39 -14.24
C ALA A 109 -10.98 8.43 -15.48
N GLY A 110 -10.05 7.48 -15.63
CA GLY A 110 -9.25 7.31 -16.85
C GLY A 110 -10.02 6.76 -18.07
N ARG A 111 -11.32 6.46 -17.93
CA ARG A 111 -12.19 6.00 -19.04
C ARG A 111 -13.10 7.10 -19.61
N ASN A 112 -12.83 8.36 -19.27
CA ASN A 112 -13.52 9.53 -19.84
C ASN A 112 -12.76 10.11 -21.04
#